data_AF-A0A7J3QXM1-F1
#
_entry.id   AF-A0A7J3QXM1-F1
#
_cell.length_a   1.000
_cell.length_b   1.000
_cell.length_c   1.000
_cell.angle_alpha   90.00
_cell.angle_beta   90.00
_cell.angle_gamma   90.00
#
_symmetry.space_group_name_H-M   'P 1'
#
loop_
_entity.id
_entity.type
_entity.pdbx_description
1 polymer ?
#
loop_
_entity_poly.entity_id
_entity_poly.type
_entity_poly.pdbx_seq_one_letter_code
_entity_poly.pdbx_strand_id
1 'polypeptide(L)'
;MLKTGKQERLELYKERNVQVFLGKFLSGEISELKPTFDPKVGYRYPEVEAILEETSSAEELLERLYSVGILERRLYDKIIHCPSCSSQ
;
A
#
# COMPACT_ATOMS: atom_id res chain seq x y z
N MET A 1 -5.00 -5.53 25.96
CA MET A 1 -4.20 -6.09 24.85
C MET A 1 -3.42 -4.99 24.10
N LEU A 2 -2.79 -4.03 24.80
CA LEU A 2 -2.18 -2.82 24.19
C LEU A 2 -0.64 -2.89 24.08
N LYS A 3 0.02 -3.83 24.77
CA LYS A 3 1.49 -3.91 24.81
C LYS A 3 2.10 -4.49 23.52
N THR A 4 1.36 -5.33 22.80
CA THR A 4 1.84 -6.06 21.62
C THR A 4 2.01 -5.15 20.39
N GLY A 5 1.03 -4.29 20.10
CA GLY A 5 1.06 -3.43 18.90
C GLY A 5 2.18 -2.40 18.90
N LYS A 6 2.58 -1.88 20.08
CA LYS A 6 3.71 -0.93 20.16
C LYS A 6 5.05 -1.61 19.84
N GLN A 7 5.24 -2.85 20.29
CA GLN A 7 6.47 -3.59 20.05
C GLN A 7 6.55 -4.07 18.60
N GLU A 8 5.45 -4.59 18.06
CA GLU A 8 5.34 -4.98 16.64
C GLU A 8 5.59 -3.80 15.70
N ARG A 9 5.03 -2.62 16.00
CA ARG A 9 5.32 -1.38 15.27
C ARG A 9 6.80 -1.03 15.24
N LEU A 10 7.52 -1.21 16.36
CA LEU A 10 8.96 -0.95 16.44
C LEU A 10 9.77 -1.96 15.61
N GLU A 11 9.33 -3.22 15.55
CA GLU A 11 9.98 -4.22 14.70
C GLU A 11 9.75 -3.94 13.22
N LEU A 12 8.54 -3.55 12.82
CA LEU A 12 8.24 -3.15 11.43
C LEU A 12 9.12 -1.99 10.96
N TYR A 13 9.40 -0.99 11.80
CA TYR A 13 10.31 0.10 11.43
C TYR A 13 11.76 -0.33 11.18
N LYS A 14 12.17 -1.53 11.58
CA LYS A 14 13.50 -2.08 11.29
C LYS A 14 13.57 -2.82 9.96
N GLU A 15 12.43 -3.20 9.39
CA GLU A 15 12.38 -3.90 8.11
C GLU A 15 12.83 -2.96 6.98
N ARG A 16 13.79 -3.42 6.16
CA ARG A 16 14.36 -2.62 5.07
C ARG A 16 13.28 -2.10 4.12
N ASN A 17 12.33 -2.94 3.75
CA ASN A 17 11.27 -2.58 2.81
C ASN A 17 10.34 -1.52 3.40
N VAL A 18 10.03 -1.61 4.70
CA VAL A 18 9.25 -0.59 5.43
C VAL A 18 10.02 0.73 5.50
N GLN A 19 11.33 0.70 5.75
CA GLN A 19 12.15 1.92 5.80
C GLN A 19 12.23 2.62 4.44
N VAL A 20 12.44 1.87 3.35
CA VAL A 20 12.43 2.43 1.99
C VAL A 20 11.06 3.01 1.67
N PHE A 21 10.00 2.27 1.98
CA PHE A 21 8.62 2.70 1.77
C PHE A 21 8.29 3.99 2.51
N LEU A 22 8.53 4.06 3.82
CA LEU A 22 8.29 5.27 4.60
C LEU A 22 9.24 6.41 4.21
N GLY A 23 10.45 6.09 3.75
CA GLY A 23 11.40 7.05 3.21
C GLY A 23 10.83 7.84 2.03
N LYS A 24 10.01 7.21 1.17
CA LYS A 24 9.32 7.91 0.06
C LYS A 24 8.28 8.91 0.54
N PHE A 25 7.61 8.65 1.67
CA PHE A 25 6.72 9.62 2.29
C PHE A 25 7.50 10.80 2.88
N LEU A 26 8.59 10.50 3.58
CA LEU A 26 9.42 11.50 4.23
C LEU A 26 10.18 12.39 3.23
N SER A 27 10.53 11.86 2.05
CA SER A 27 11.14 12.64 0.97
C SER A 27 10.14 13.51 0.20
N GLY A 28 8.83 13.28 0.39
CA GLY A 28 7.77 13.92 -0.38
C GLY A 28 7.59 13.33 -1.79
N GLU A 29 8.24 12.22 -2.12
CA GLU A 29 8.03 11.50 -3.39
C GLU A 29 6.58 10.98 -3.46
N ILE A 30 6.03 10.53 -2.33
CA ILE A 30 4.65 10.07 -2.20
C ILE A 30 3.99 10.78 -1.03
N SER A 31 2.79 11.31 -1.22
CA SER A 31 1.98 11.89 -0.13
C SER A 31 0.84 10.95 0.30
N GLU A 32 0.35 10.13 -0.63
CA GLU A 32 -0.70 9.16 -0.43
C GLU A 32 -0.53 8.00 -1.42
N LEU A 33 -0.90 6.79 -1.02
CA LEU A 33 -0.99 5.66 -1.94
C LEU A 33 -2.37 5.62 -2.60
N LYS A 34 -2.39 5.49 -3.92
CA LYS A 34 -3.63 5.29 -4.68
C LYS A 34 -3.57 3.96 -5.42
N PRO A 35 -4.60 3.11 -5.30
CA PRO A 35 -4.65 1.89 -6.08
C PRO A 35 -4.79 2.21 -7.57
N THR A 36 -4.06 1.46 -8.39
CA THR A 36 -4.24 1.43 -9.85
C THR A 36 -5.07 0.21 -10.23
N PHE A 37 -6.02 0.36 -11.14
CA PHE A 37 -6.84 -0.74 -11.63
C PHE A 37 -6.19 -1.42 -12.85
N ASP A 38 -6.03 -2.73 -12.77
CA ASP A 38 -5.62 -3.64 -13.84
C ASP A 38 -6.78 -4.61 -14.14
N PRO A 39 -7.30 -4.68 -15.37
CA PRO A 39 -8.42 -5.56 -15.71
C PRO A 39 -8.18 -7.05 -15.48
N LYS A 40 -6.92 -7.51 -15.40
CA LYS A 40 -6.58 -8.93 -15.24
C LYS A 40 -6.46 -9.35 -13.78
N VAL A 41 -6.00 -8.46 -12.91
CA VAL A 41 -5.64 -8.78 -11.53
C VAL A 41 -6.33 -7.92 -10.47
N GLY A 42 -7.12 -6.91 -10.88
CA GLY A 42 -7.86 -6.04 -9.98
C GLY A 42 -7.07 -4.79 -9.58
N TYR A 43 -7.09 -4.41 -8.31
CA TYR A 43 -6.33 -3.26 -7.83
C TYR A 43 -4.87 -3.63 -7.53
N ARG A 44 -3.98 -2.66 -7.75
CA ARG A 44 -2.54 -2.78 -7.60
C ARG A 44 -1.97 -1.56 -6.91
N TYR A 45 -0.78 -1.71 -6.32
CA TYR A 45 -0.03 -0.61 -5.72
C TYR A 45 1.38 -0.55 -6.31
N PRO A 46 1.54 -0.06 -7.56
CA PRO A 46 2.81 -0.13 -8.27
C PRO A 46 4.00 0.44 -7.50
N GLU A 47 3.80 1.52 -6.72
CA GLU A 47 4.88 2.09 -5.91
C GLU A 47 5.36 1.15 -4.80
N VAL A 48 4.48 0.33 -4.24
CA VAL A 48 4.80 -0.66 -3.19
C VAL A 48 5.41 -1.90 -3.80
N GLU A 49 4.83 -2.37 -4.91
CA GLU A 49 5.30 -3.53 -5.66
C GLU A 49 6.74 -3.34 -6.17
N ALA A 50 7.09 -2.12 -6.59
CA ALA A 50 8.46 -1.78 -7.00
C ALA A 50 9.49 -1.87 -5.86
N ILE A 51 9.06 -1.73 -4.60
CA ILE A 51 9.93 -1.85 -3.42
C ILE A 51 10.07 -3.32 -3.00
N LEU A 52 8.98 -4.08 -3.12
CA LEU A 52 8.94 -5.49 -2.72
C LEU A 52 9.47 -6.44 -3.79
N GLU A 53 9.67 -5.95 -5.02
CA GLU A 53 10.02 -6.74 -6.21
C GLU A 53 8.98 -7.84 -6.55
N GLU A 54 7.82 -7.83 -5.90
CA GLU A 54 6.77 -8.84 -6.06
C GLU A 54 5.36 -8.28 -5.80
N THR A 55 4.41 -8.61 -6.68
CA THR A 55 3.06 -8.01 -6.69
C THR A 55 2.17 -8.54 -5.56
N SER A 56 2.23 -9.84 -5.27
CA SER A 56 1.41 -10.51 -4.23
C SER A 56 1.69 -9.98 -2.83
N SER A 57 2.90 -9.50 -2.61
CA SER A 57 3.41 -9.13 -1.28
C SER A 57 3.01 -7.69 -0.88
N ALA A 58 2.52 -6.88 -1.83
CA ALA A 58 2.17 -5.49 -1.57
C ALA A 58 0.96 -5.34 -0.65
N GLU A 59 -0.11 -6.11 -0.87
CA GLU A 59 -1.30 -6.05 -0.03
C GLU A 59 -1.02 -6.51 1.40
N GLU A 60 -0.24 -7.59 1.56
CA GLU A 60 0.17 -8.09 2.87
C GLU A 60 0.98 -7.06 3.65
N LEU A 61 1.95 -6.38 3.00
CA LEU A 61 2.71 -5.32 3.64
C LEU A 61 1.79 -4.18 4.12
N LEU A 62 0.89 -3.72 3.25
CA LEU A 62 0.00 -2.61 3.57
C LEU A 62 -0.95 -2.96 4.72
N GLU A 63 -1.49 -4.18 4.75
CA GLU A 63 -2.34 -4.66 5.83
C GLU A 63 -1.57 -4.74 7.16
N ARG A 64 -0.32 -5.24 7.15
CA ARG A 64 0.55 -5.25 8.34
C ARG A 64 0.81 -3.85 8.87
N LEU A 65 1.08 -2.88 7.99
CA LEU A 65 1.31 -1.49 8.40
C LEU A 65 0.04 -0.80 8.92
N TYR A 66 -1.12 -1.14 8.35
CA TYR A 66 -2.42 -0.65 8.80
C TYR A 66 -2.79 -1.24 10.18
N SER A 67 -2.60 -2.53 10.40
CA SER A 67 -3.00 -3.22 11.64
C SER A 67 -2.28 -2.69 12.89
N VAL A 68 -1.06 -2.16 12.73
CA VAL A 68 -0.28 -1.49 13.79
C VAL A 68 -0.40 0.04 13.79
N GLY A 69 -1.29 0.59 12.95
CA GLY A 69 -1.59 2.01 12.84
C GLY A 69 -0.46 2.88 12.28
N ILE A 70 0.47 2.31 11.50
CA ILE A 70 1.47 3.10 10.77
C ILE A 70 0.80 3.81 9.60
N LEU A 71 -0.12 3.13 8.92
CA LEU A 71 -0.93 3.69 7.85
C LEU A 71 -2.38 3.84 8.29
N GLU A 72 -3.06 4.80 7.67
CA GLU A 72 -4.51 4.92 7.70
C GLU A 72 -5.08 4.51 6.34
N ARG A 73 -6.22 3.83 6.35
CA ARG A 73 -6.94 3.44 5.13
C ARG A 73 -8.06 4.45 4.87
N ARG A 74 -8.21 4.84 3.59
CA ARG A 74 -9.29 5.73 3.12
C ARG A 74 -10.03 5.07 1.96
N LEU A 75 -11.31 5.42 1.82
CA LEU A 75 -12.08 5.02 0.65
C LEU A 75 -11.52 5.73 -0.59
N TYR A 76 -11.31 4.97 -1.66
CA TYR A 76 -10.84 5.49 -2.93
C TYR A 76 -11.74 4.94 -4.04
N ASP A 77 -12.55 5.82 -4.62
CA ASP A 77 -13.46 5.49 -5.70
C ASP A 77 -12.83 5.82 -7.06
N LYS A 78 -13.01 4.92 -8.03
CA LYS A 78 -12.58 5.13 -9.41
C LYS A 78 -13.62 4.56 -10.36
N ILE A 79 -14.08 5.40 -11.29
CA ILE A 79 -14.98 4.94 -12.36
C ILE A 79 -14.14 4.21 -13.41
N ILE A 80 -14.53 2.99 -13.73
CA ILE A 80 -13.88 2.16 -14.74
C ILE A 80 -14.79 2.13 -15.96
N HIS A 81 -14.24 2.44 -17.13
CA HIS A 81 -14.98 2.41 -18.40
C HIS A 81 -14.43 1.30 -19.29
N CYS A 82 -15.32 0.60 -19.99
CA CYS A 82 -14.89 -0.32 -21.04
C CYS A 82 -14.31 0.48 -22.22
N PRO A 83 -13.03 0.29 -22.60
CA PRO A 83 -12.42 1.04 -23.70
C PRO A 83 -13.03 0.69 -25.07
N SER A 84 -13.71 -0.46 -25.18
CA SER A 84 -14.29 -0.93 -26.45
C SER A 84 -15.69 -0.41 -26.74
N CYS A 85 -16.52 -0.16 -25.71
CA CYS A 85 -17.92 0.23 -25.91
C CYS A 85 -18.35 1.46 -25.11
N SER A 86 -17.46 2.03 -24.29
CA SER A 86 -17.75 3.18 -23.43
C SER A 86 -18.93 2.96 -22.46
N SER A 87 -19.30 1.70 -22.19
CA SER A 87 -20.26 1.41 -21.13
C SER A 87 -19.64 1.71 -19.77
N GLN A 88 -20.44 2.31 -18.89
CA GLN A 88 -20.15 2.47 -17.46
C GLN A 88 -20.57 1.22 -16.71
#